data_AF-A0AAW0SWK4-F1
#
_entry.id   AF-A0AAW0SWK4-F1
#
_cell.length_a   1.000
_cell.length_b   1.000
_cell.length_c   1.000
_cell.angle_alpha   90.00
_cell.angle_beta   90.00
_cell.angle_gamma   90.00
#
_symmetry.space_group_name_H-M   'P 1'
#
loop_
_entity.id
_entity.type
_entity.pdbx_description
1 polymer ?
#
loop_
_entity_poly.entity_id
_entity_poly.type
_entity_poly.pdbx_seq_one_letter_code
_entity_poly.pdbx_strand_id
1 'polypeptide(L)'
;MAGRTHAEDCVIERRLRPIYEWLDSGVNKKAVQEADKVLRKQPNLHCARVLKGLALLRMGKEEECLALVGQVVKEGPTDETTLQALTICYREMHQPEQICRVYEVAVKGEPGNEELLSHLFMSYVRVGDYKNQQQTAMKLYKLRPKNPYYFWAVMSHVMQAHKSVDPKGKEVSLLLAERMVNNFVKNSKIEAEAEVMTYLHILETQGKYEEALAVLDGPLASKVVHQPENFLSLHRGKYHMCLGQWAAAAAVYRDLIHREPDNWQHYVEYIRSVIHLTTTTTTTTTTAAEDPLVEASQFLSGVRQRAVEENSKDRGPLLGLLQLARALREAGKEDKIPQMCGDPADLLLTYIEVYGDKMCCFGDIVNFLPLIDEERVSGLLERVRNLYRVTSAGVPVDVEAVYRDLCWHQLRRALGQQEGLTAGQHQSFANSLVNLYTNTQNLAANMADTDIRPEDAYLILAAHSYIKAIQLTSPPSTSPPPPANPGEGGAGWG
;
A
#
# COMPACT_ATOMS: atom_id res chain seq x y z
N MET A 1 -54.81 -3.81 0.23
CA MET A 1 -54.16 -2.50 0.49
C MET A 1 -52.79 -2.39 -0.18
N ALA A 2 -52.00 -3.46 -0.30
CA ALA A 2 -50.69 -3.44 -0.99
C ALA A 2 -50.70 -3.03 -2.49
N GLY A 3 -51.79 -3.28 -3.22
CA GLY A 3 -51.89 -2.89 -4.64
C GLY A 3 -52.24 -1.41 -4.89
N ARG A 4 -52.73 -0.67 -3.88
CA ARG A 4 -53.00 0.79 -3.99
C ARG A 4 -51.75 1.61 -3.69
N THR A 5 -50.97 1.21 -2.68
CA THR A 5 -49.70 1.85 -2.34
C THR A 5 -48.69 1.75 -3.48
N HIS A 6 -48.51 0.58 -4.09
CA HIS A 6 -47.57 0.41 -5.21
C HIS A 6 -47.96 1.22 -6.47
N ALA A 7 -49.26 1.41 -6.73
CA ALA A 7 -49.72 2.22 -7.85
C ALA A 7 -49.51 3.72 -7.59
N GLU A 8 -49.70 4.18 -6.35
CA GLU A 8 -49.42 5.55 -5.93
C GLU A 8 -47.91 5.85 -5.95
N ASP A 9 -47.08 4.92 -5.50
CA ASP A 9 -45.61 5.03 -5.52
C ASP A 9 -45.08 5.14 -6.97
N CYS A 10 -45.61 4.32 -7.90
CA CYS A 10 -45.25 4.41 -9.31
C CYS A 10 -45.67 5.75 -9.97
N VAL A 11 -46.79 6.32 -9.52
CA VAL A 11 -47.24 7.63 -10.00
C VAL A 11 -46.38 8.76 -9.45
N ILE A 12 -45.95 8.66 -8.19
CA ILE A 12 -45.03 9.62 -7.55
C ILE A 12 -43.66 9.56 -8.23
N GLU A 13 -43.10 8.36 -8.43
CA GLU A 13 -41.81 8.15 -9.11
C GLU A 13 -41.80 8.76 -10.52
N ARG A 14 -42.85 8.51 -11.31
CA ARG A 14 -43.00 9.10 -12.65
C ARG A 14 -43.06 10.63 -12.64
N ARG A 15 -43.60 11.23 -11.57
CA ARG A 15 -43.67 12.70 -11.42
C ARG A 15 -42.36 13.31 -10.95
N LEU A 16 -41.57 12.56 -10.19
CA LEU A 16 -40.25 13.01 -9.71
C LEU A 16 -39.16 12.84 -10.76
N ARG A 17 -39.29 11.85 -11.67
CA ARG A 17 -38.30 11.54 -12.71
C ARG A 17 -37.83 12.76 -13.53
N PRO A 18 -38.70 13.66 -14.03
CA PRO A 18 -38.25 14.86 -14.75
C PRO A 18 -37.38 15.78 -13.88
N ILE A 19 -37.60 15.83 -12.57
CA ILE A 19 -36.79 16.63 -11.64
C ILE A 19 -35.38 16.04 -11.55
N TYR A 20 -35.28 14.71 -11.38
CA TYR A 20 -33.99 14.00 -11.38
C TYR A 20 -33.24 14.17 -12.70
N GLU A 21 -33.90 14.00 -13.85
CA GLU A 21 -33.28 14.15 -15.17
C GLU A 21 -32.67 15.55 -15.37
N TRP A 22 -33.35 16.61 -14.93
CA TRP A 22 -32.81 17.97 -15.00
C TRP A 22 -31.70 18.25 -13.98
N LEU A 23 -31.77 17.64 -12.79
CA LEU A 23 -30.70 17.72 -11.79
C LEU A 23 -29.43 17.02 -12.29
N ASP A 24 -29.56 15.84 -12.88
CA ASP A 24 -28.45 15.06 -13.44
C ASP A 24 -27.85 15.72 -14.68
N SER A 25 -28.68 16.40 -15.48
CA SER A 25 -28.22 17.23 -16.61
C SER A 25 -27.56 18.55 -16.18
N GLY A 26 -27.54 18.87 -14.89
CA GLY A 26 -26.99 20.12 -14.36
C GLY A 26 -27.81 21.38 -14.64
N VAL A 27 -29.01 21.26 -15.26
CA VAL A 27 -29.88 22.39 -15.60
C VAL A 27 -30.82 22.70 -14.43
N ASN A 28 -30.24 23.21 -13.34
CA ASN A 28 -30.94 23.40 -12.06
C ASN A 28 -32.17 24.32 -12.13
N LYS A 29 -32.16 25.33 -13.03
CA LYS A 29 -33.33 26.22 -13.23
C LYS A 29 -34.56 25.45 -13.71
N LYS A 30 -34.40 24.47 -14.59
CA LYS A 30 -35.50 23.63 -15.09
C LYS A 30 -35.95 22.64 -14.02
N ALA A 31 -35.02 22.10 -13.23
CA ALA A 31 -35.36 21.25 -12.09
C ALA A 31 -36.27 21.97 -11.09
N VAL A 32 -36.00 23.24 -10.76
CA VAL A 32 -36.88 24.07 -9.92
C VAL A 32 -38.27 24.23 -10.54
N GLN A 33 -38.35 24.50 -11.85
CA GLN A 33 -39.63 24.66 -12.55
C GLN A 33 -40.46 23.37 -12.54
N GLU A 34 -39.83 22.22 -12.79
CA GLU A 34 -40.53 20.93 -12.71
C GLU A 34 -40.95 20.59 -11.28
N ALA A 35 -40.11 20.88 -10.28
CA ALA A 35 -40.46 20.71 -8.88
C ALA A 35 -41.65 21.59 -8.48
N ASP A 36 -41.70 22.85 -8.92
CA ASP A 36 -42.85 23.74 -8.68
C ASP A 36 -44.14 23.22 -9.33
N LYS A 37 -44.06 22.64 -10.54
CA LYS A 37 -45.23 22.01 -11.19
C LYS A 37 -45.75 20.82 -10.38
N VAL A 38 -44.85 20.00 -9.82
CA VAL A 38 -45.23 18.87 -8.96
C VAL A 38 -45.86 19.38 -7.66
N LEU A 39 -45.25 20.36 -7.00
CA LEU A 39 -45.71 20.92 -5.74
C LEU A 39 -47.05 21.67 -5.86
N ARG A 40 -47.37 22.26 -7.02
CA ARG A 40 -48.72 22.82 -7.28
C ARG A 40 -49.81 21.75 -7.27
N LYS A 41 -49.49 20.53 -7.70
CA LYS A 41 -50.44 19.40 -7.73
C LYS A 41 -50.47 18.66 -6.40
N GLN A 42 -49.32 18.54 -5.72
CA GLN A 42 -49.14 17.86 -4.45
C GLN A 42 -48.25 18.69 -3.52
N PRO A 43 -48.81 19.66 -2.78
CA PRO A 43 -48.03 20.55 -1.92
C PRO A 43 -47.28 19.83 -0.80
N ASN A 44 -47.81 18.69 -0.34
CA ASN A 44 -47.27 17.91 0.78
C ASN A 44 -46.25 16.84 0.34
N LEU A 45 -45.81 16.83 -0.92
CA LEU A 45 -44.81 15.86 -1.37
C LEU A 45 -43.41 16.28 -0.90
N HIS A 46 -42.97 15.71 0.21
CA HIS A 46 -41.69 16.03 0.86
C HIS A 46 -40.50 15.90 -0.11
N CYS A 47 -40.39 14.79 -0.84
CA CYS A 47 -39.31 14.54 -1.79
C CYS A 47 -39.16 15.67 -2.83
N ALA A 48 -40.27 16.14 -3.43
CA ALA A 48 -40.24 17.23 -4.40
C ALA A 48 -39.77 18.57 -3.79
N ARG A 49 -40.09 18.84 -2.51
CA ARG A 49 -39.57 20.01 -1.78
C ARG A 49 -38.07 19.90 -1.57
N VAL A 50 -37.57 18.73 -1.20
CA VAL A 50 -36.13 18.50 -0.98
C VAL A 50 -35.36 18.59 -2.30
N LEU A 51 -35.86 18.00 -3.39
CA LEU A 51 -35.24 18.11 -4.72
C LEU A 51 -35.24 19.55 -5.25
N LYS A 52 -36.29 20.33 -4.97
CA LYS A 52 -36.27 21.78 -5.22
C LYS A 52 -35.16 22.47 -4.43
N GLY A 53 -35.00 22.13 -3.14
CA GLY A 53 -33.91 22.61 -2.30
C GLY A 53 -32.54 22.28 -2.89
N LEU A 54 -32.34 21.03 -3.33
CA LEU A 54 -31.11 20.59 -3.99
C LEU A 54 -30.79 21.41 -5.25
N ALA A 55 -31.80 21.66 -6.09
CA ALA A 55 -31.63 22.49 -7.27
C ALA A 55 -31.24 23.94 -6.90
N LEU A 56 -31.82 24.50 -5.84
CA LEU A 56 -31.46 25.84 -5.34
C LEU A 56 -30.05 25.88 -4.76
N LEU A 57 -29.64 24.84 -4.02
CA LEU A 57 -28.28 24.70 -3.51
C LEU A 57 -27.25 24.73 -4.65
N ARG A 58 -27.45 23.93 -5.70
CA ARG A 58 -26.59 23.89 -6.88
C ARG A 58 -26.63 25.17 -7.73
N MET A 59 -27.58 26.08 -7.45
CA MET A 59 -27.63 27.44 -8.01
C MET A 59 -26.95 28.49 -7.13
N GLY A 60 -26.34 28.09 -6.00
CA GLY A 60 -25.70 29.00 -5.03
C GLY A 60 -26.66 29.64 -4.04
N LYS A 61 -27.92 29.19 -3.97
CA LYS A 61 -28.96 29.72 -3.06
C LYS A 61 -29.08 28.83 -1.81
N GLU A 62 -28.03 28.79 -1.01
CA GLU A 62 -27.94 27.90 0.15
C GLU A 62 -28.98 28.20 1.23
N GLU A 63 -29.23 29.48 1.54
CA GLU A 63 -30.21 29.87 2.57
C GLU A 63 -31.65 29.41 2.23
N GLU A 64 -32.04 29.55 0.95
CA GLU A 64 -33.34 29.09 0.46
C GLU A 64 -33.46 27.56 0.53
N CYS A 65 -32.37 26.84 0.24
CA CYS A 65 -32.31 25.39 0.40
C CYS A 65 -32.49 24.98 1.87
N LEU A 66 -31.73 25.59 2.79
CA LEU A 66 -31.81 25.30 4.23
C LEU A 66 -33.20 25.54 4.81
N ALA A 67 -33.84 26.64 4.42
CA ALA A 67 -35.20 26.94 4.85
C ALA A 67 -36.19 25.87 4.40
N LEU A 68 -36.07 25.41 3.14
CA LEU A 68 -36.97 24.43 2.57
C LEU A 68 -36.74 23.02 3.14
N VAL A 69 -35.47 22.59 3.19
CA VAL A 69 -35.05 21.31 3.77
C VAL A 69 -35.38 21.25 5.26
N GLY A 70 -35.12 22.33 6.01
CA GLY A 70 -35.42 22.40 7.44
C GLY A 70 -36.90 22.30 7.77
N GLN A 71 -37.80 22.76 6.90
CA GLN A 71 -39.24 22.54 7.06
C GLN A 71 -39.59 21.06 6.89
N VAL A 72 -39.06 20.41 5.86
CA VAL A 72 -39.29 18.98 5.61
C VAL A 72 -38.76 18.12 6.76
N VAL A 73 -37.57 18.43 7.29
CA VAL A 73 -37.00 17.68 8.41
C VAL A 73 -37.86 17.79 9.68
N LYS A 74 -38.49 18.94 9.94
CA LYS A 74 -39.43 19.10 11.07
C LYS A 74 -40.69 18.25 10.93
N GLU A 75 -41.10 17.95 9.70
CA GLU A 75 -42.25 17.09 9.41
C GLU A 75 -41.94 15.59 9.64
N GLY A 76 -40.66 15.23 9.82
CA GLY A 76 -40.21 13.89 10.22
C GLY A 76 -40.49 12.78 9.19
N PRO A 77 -40.01 12.90 7.94
CA PRO A 77 -40.27 11.91 6.91
C PRO A 77 -39.65 10.55 7.25
N THR A 78 -40.39 9.48 6.97
CA THR A 78 -39.91 8.09 7.08
C THR A 78 -39.73 7.44 5.71
N ASP A 79 -40.21 8.06 4.63
CA ASP A 79 -40.12 7.51 3.28
C ASP A 79 -38.70 7.58 2.71
N GLU A 80 -38.27 6.49 2.10
CA GLU A 80 -36.90 6.30 1.60
C GLU A 80 -36.51 7.39 0.58
N THR A 81 -37.41 7.73 -0.36
CA THR A 81 -37.12 8.68 -1.43
C THR A 81 -36.80 10.08 -0.90
N THR A 82 -37.54 10.55 0.10
CA THR A 82 -37.27 11.84 0.76
C THR A 82 -35.97 11.77 1.57
N LEU A 83 -35.74 10.69 2.32
CA LEU A 83 -34.53 10.52 3.13
C LEU A 83 -33.25 10.46 2.28
N GLN A 84 -33.30 9.81 1.12
CA GLN A 84 -32.21 9.80 0.15
C GLN A 84 -31.96 11.20 -0.42
N ALA A 85 -33.00 11.93 -0.83
CA ALA A 85 -32.86 13.31 -1.29
C ALA A 85 -32.24 14.21 -0.20
N LEU A 86 -32.67 14.06 1.06
CA LEU A 86 -32.11 14.79 2.21
C LEU A 86 -30.63 14.44 2.42
N THR A 87 -30.27 13.17 2.29
CA THR A 87 -28.89 12.70 2.38
C THR A 87 -28.00 13.34 1.32
N ILE A 88 -28.48 13.45 0.07
CA ILE A 88 -27.75 14.11 -1.02
C ILE A 88 -27.56 15.60 -0.71
N CYS A 89 -28.64 16.30 -0.31
CA CYS A 89 -28.58 17.70 0.08
C CYS A 89 -27.54 17.94 1.17
N TYR A 90 -27.64 17.24 2.31
CA TYR A 90 -26.71 17.45 3.42
C TYR A 90 -25.26 17.06 3.10
N ARG A 91 -25.04 16.11 2.18
CA ARG A 91 -23.70 15.78 1.69
C ARG A 91 -23.11 16.90 0.83
N GLU A 92 -23.89 17.47 -0.08
CA GLU A 92 -23.45 18.62 -0.91
C GLU A 92 -23.23 19.89 -0.07
N MET A 93 -23.94 20.00 1.07
CA MET A 93 -23.76 21.07 2.05
C MET A 93 -22.60 20.84 3.03
N HIS A 94 -21.88 19.71 2.93
CA HIS A 94 -20.83 19.34 3.89
C HIS A 94 -21.31 19.27 5.35
N GLN A 95 -22.56 18.85 5.58
CA GLN A 95 -23.16 18.70 6.92
C GLN A 95 -23.61 17.24 7.19
N PRO A 96 -22.69 16.26 7.21
CA PRO A 96 -23.03 14.84 7.36
C PRO A 96 -23.67 14.49 8.72
N GLU A 97 -23.48 15.30 9.76
CA GLU A 97 -24.08 15.10 11.08
C GLU A 97 -25.60 15.23 11.05
N GLN A 98 -26.15 16.06 10.16
CA GLN A 98 -27.60 16.21 10.02
C GLN A 98 -28.24 14.94 9.44
N ILE A 99 -27.51 14.21 8.60
CA ILE A 99 -27.97 12.92 8.05
C ILE A 99 -28.24 11.94 9.19
N CYS A 100 -27.38 11.90 10.22
CA CYS A 100 -27.61 11.07 11.40
C CYS A 100 -28.93 11.42 12.10
N ARG A 101 -29.16 12.72 12.36
CA ARG A 101 -30.38 13.21 13.02
C ARG A 101 -31.65 12.88 12.24
N VAL A 102 -31.62 13.05 10.92
CA VAL A 102 -32.75 12.72 10.05
C VAL A 102 -33.10 11.23 10.15
N TYR A 103 -32.11 10.34 10.06
CA TYR A 103 -32.35 8.90 10.20
C TYR A 103 -32.70 8.49 11.64
N GLU A 104 -32.20 9.17 12.68
CA GLU A 104 -32.63 8.93 14.06
C GLU A 104 -34.12 9.19 14.26
N VAL A 105 -34.64 10.27 13.66
CA VAL A 105 -36.08 10.59 13.69
C VAL A 105 -36.87 9.54 12.91
N ALA A 106 -36.40 9.17 11.71
CA ALA A 106 -37.07 8.15 10.88
C ALA A 106 -37.15 6.79 11.60
N VAL A 107 -36.06 6.34 12.23
CA VAL A 107 -36.03 5.09 13.01
C VAL A 107 -36.90 5.17 14.26
N LYS A 108 -37.07 6.34 14.89
CA LYS A 108 -38.03 6.51 16.00
C LYS A 108 -39.48 6.37 15.52
N GLY A 109 -39.79 6.84 14.31
CA GLY A 109 -41.10 6.68 13.68
C GLY A 109 -41.40 5.23 13.29
N GLU A 110 -40.41 4.53 12.74
CA GLU A 110 -40.52 3.13 12.31
C GLU A 110 -39.38 2.24 12.87
N PRO A 111 -39.43 1.87 14.18
CA PRO A 111 -38.33 1.13 14.82
C PRO A 111 -38.07 -0.28 14.27
N GLY A 112 -39.04 -0.85 13.56
CA GLY A 112 -38.98 -2.19 12.96
C GLY A 112 -38.46 -2.22 11.52
N ASN A 113 -38.04 -1.08 10.96
CA ASN A 113 -37.58 -0.99 9.58
C ASN A 113 -36.06 -1.24 9.50
N GLU A 114 -35.70 -2.39 8.89
CA GLU A 114 -34.31 -2.86 8.74
C GLU A 114 -33.46 -1.90 7.89
N GLU A 115 -34.06 -1.29 6.87
CA GLU A 115 -33.38 -0.41 5.92
C GLU A 115 -33.06 0.95 6.56
N LEU A 116 -34.01 1.54 7.30
CA LEU A 116 -33.78 2.78 8.04
C LEU A 116 -32.68 2.62 9.09
N LEU A 117 -32.66 1.50 9.82
CA LEU A 117 -31.58 1.17 10.76
C LEU A 117 -30.23 0.97 10.05
N SER A 118 -30.23 0.35 8.87
CA SER A 118 -29.01 0.17 8.06
C SER A 118 -28.46 1.51 7.57
N HIS A 119 -29.32 2.43 7.12
CA HIS A 119 -28.92 3.77 6.73
C HIS A 119 -28.46 4.63 7.91
N LEU A 120 -29.10 4.49 9.09
CA LEU A 120 -28.66 5.12 10.32
C LEU A 120 -27.26 4.62 10.74
N PHE A 121 -27.02 3.31 10.63
CA PHE A 121 -25.68 2.76 10.86
C PHE A 121 -24.66 3.38 9.89
N MET A 122 -24.97 3.43 8.59
CA MET A 122 -24.09 3.99 7.57
C MET A 122 -23.86 5.50 7.73
N SER A 123 -24.83 6.25 8.26
CA SER A 123 -24.62 7.68 8.56
C SER A 123 -23.64 7.87 9.71
N TYR A 124 -23.73 7.07 10.78
CA TYR A 124 -22.73 7.08 11.85
C TYR A 124 -21.34 6.65 11.40
N VAL A 125 -21.24 5.69 10.46
CA VAL A 125 -19.96 5.31 9.83
C VAL A 125 -19.30 6.53 9.18
N ARG A 126 -20.06 7.31 8.40
CA ARG A 126 -19.53 8.48 7.67
C ARG A 126 -19.03 9.59 8.61
N VAL A 127 -19.69 9.78 9.75
CA VAL A 127 -19.33 10.80 10.75
C VAL A 127 -18.27 10.28 11.74
N GLY A 128 -17.97 8.97 11.72
CA GLY A 128 -17.03 8.35 12.66
C GLY A 128 -17.55 8.32 14.11
N ASP A 129 -18.88 8.25 14.29
CA ASP A 129 -19.52 8.06 15.58
C ASP A 129 -19.66 6.56 15.89
N TYR A 130 -18.53 5.97 16.25
CA TYR A 130 -18.42 4.53 16.45
C TYR A 130 -19.24 3.98 17.64
N LYS A 131 -19.59 4.85 18.60
CA LYS A 131 -20.43 4.46 19.76
C LYS A 131 -21.87 4.26 19.32
N ASN A 132 -22.43 5.21 18.59
CA ASN A 132 -23.80 5.09 18.08
C ASN A 132 -23.89 4.07 16.94
N GLN A 133 -22.83 3.92 16.15
CA GLN A 133 -22.67 2.85 15.17
C GLN A 133 -22.84 1.46 15.85
N GLN A 134 -22.10 1.21 16.95
CA GLN A 134 -22.16 -0.04 17.70
C GLN A 134 -23.57 -0.34 18.24
N GLN A 135 -24.23 0.66 18.84
CA GLN A 135 -25.58 0.49 19.37
C GLN A 135 -26.60 0.20 18.27
N THR A 136 -26.47 0.87 17.13
CA THR A 136 -27.37 0.71 15.98
C THR A 136 -27.20 -0.66 15.34
N ALA A 137 -25.96 -1.12 15.16
CA ALA A 137 -25.68 -2.46 14.66
C ALA A 137 -26.25 -3.56 15.58
N MET A 138 -26.14 -3.41 16.90
CA MET A 138 -26.73 -4.36 17.85
C MET A 138 -28.27 -4.34 17.83
N LYS A 139 -28.90 -3.16 17.64
CA LYS A 139 -30.36 -3.07 17.44
C LYS A 139 -30.78 -3.78 16.15
N LEU A 140 -30.04 -3.56 15.06
CA LEU A 140 -30.27 -4.18 13.77
C LEU A 140 -30.14 -5.71 13.86
N TYR A 141 -29.11 -6.22 14.53
CA TYR A 141 -28.94 -7.65 14.77
C TYR A 141 -30.07 -8.26 15.62
N LYS A 142 -30.57 -7.54 16.64
CA LYS A 142 -31.73 -7.99 17.43
C LYS A 142 -33.02 -8.05 16.61
N LEU A 143 -33.21 -7.10 15.70
CA LEU A 143 -34.36 -7.07 14.79
C LEU A 143 -34.28 -8.20 13.75
N ARG A 144 -33.10 -8.38 13.16
CA ARG A 144 -32.78 -9.38 12.14
C ARG A 144 -31.43 -10.02 12.44
N PRO A 145 -31.41 -11.25 13.01
CA PRO A 145 -30.17 -11.94 13.39
C PRO A 145 -29.34 -12.42 12.18
N LYS A 146 -28.75 -11.51 11.40
CA LYS A 146 -27.80 -11.80 10.32
C LYS A 146 -26.37 -11.56 10.81
N ASN A 147 -25.44 -12.48 10.53
CA ASN A 147 -24.05 -12.36 10.98
C ASN A 147 -23.38 -11.04 10.57
N PRO A 148 -23.57 -10.50 9.34
CA PRO A 148 -22.99 -9.21 8.97
C PRO A 148 -23.32 -8.07 9.94
N TYR A 149 -24.56 -8.00 10.46
CA TYR A 149 -24.94 -6.96 11.41
C TYR A 149 -24.28 -7.11 12.78
N TYR A 150 -24.03 -8.35 13.20
CA TYR A 150 -23.25 -8.59 14.41
C TYR A 150 -21.79 -8.18 14.20
N PHE A 151 -21.20 -8.53 13.06
CA PHE A 151 -19.82 -8.15 12.73
C PHE A 151 -19.65 -6.65 12.46
N TRP A 152 -20.71 -5.94 12.05
CA TRP A 152 -20.73 -4.48 12.06
C TRP A 152 -20.57 -3.92 13.47
N ALA A 153 -21.20 -4.52 14.48
CA ALA A 153 -21.01 -4.13 15.87
C ALA A 153 -19.60 -4.47 16.39
N VAL A 154 -19.06 -5.64 16.02
CA VAL A 154 -17.66 -6.03 16.31
C VAL A 154 -16.69 -5.00 15.73
N MET A 155 -16.84 -4.66 14.44
CA MET A 155 -16.00 -3.68 13.77
C MET A 155 -16.14 -2.29 14.41
N SER A 156 -17.35 -1.92 14.85
CA SER A 156 -17.56 -0.66 15.60
C SER A 156 -16.75 -0.61 16.90
N HIS A 157 -16.54 -1.74 17.59
CA HIS A 157 -15.66 -1.81 18.75
C HIS A 157 -14.18 -1.67 18.36
N VAL A 158 -13.76 -2.27 17.26
CA VAL A 158 -12.40 -2.11 16.71
C VAL A 158 -12.13 -0.65 16.35
N MET A 159 -13.07 0.02 15.67
CA MET A 159 -12.95 1.43 15.31
C MET A 159 -12.92 2.35 16.55
N GLN A 160 -13.69 2.04 17.59
CA GLN A 160 -13.57 2.74 18.89
C GLN A 160 -12.17 2.58 19.49
N ALA A 161 -11.57 1.39 19.39
CA ALA A 161 -10.23 1.14 19.88
C ALA A 161 -9.17 1.98 19.13
N HIS A 162 -9.29 2.10 17.81
CA HIS A 162 -8.38 2.94 17.01
C HIS A 162 -8.54 4.44 17.28
N LYS A 163 -9.75 4.91 17.60
CA LYS A 163 -10.02 6.32 17.94
C LYS A 163 -9.65 6.67 19.38
N SER A 164 -9.61 5.68 20.27
CA SER A 164 -9.34 5.91 21.69
C SER A 164 -7.91 6.41 21.90
N VAL A 165 -7.77 7.58 22.53
CA VAL A 165 -6.47 8.11 22.96
C VAL A 165 -5.97 7.40 24.23
N ASP A 166 -6.90 6.90 25.05
CA ASP A 166 -6.58 6.16 26.28
C ASP A 166 -6.23 4.70 25.95
N PRO A 167 -5.01 4.23 26.34
CA PRO A 167 -4.61 2.84 26.17
C PRO A 167 -5.57 1.84 26.80
N LYS A 168 -6.14 2.17 27.97
CA LYS A 168 -7.11 1.28 28.65
C LYS A 168 -8.42 1.20 27.87
N GLY A 169 -8.94 2.33 27.39
CA GLY A 169 -10.11 2.36 26.52
C GLY A 169 -9.92 1.56 25.22
N LYS A 170 -8.72 1.58 24.64
CA LYS A 170 -8.34 0.77 23.48
C LYS A 170 -8.38 -0.72 23.83
N GLU A 171 -7.71 -1.13 24.90
CA GLU A 171 -7.66 -2.52 25.36
C GLU A 171 -9.06 -3.08 25.65
N VAL A 172 -9.89 -2.35 26.41
CA VAL A 172 -11.26 -2.76 26.74
C VAL A 172 -12.10 -2.97 25.48
N SER A 173 -11.99 -2.06 24.50
CA SER A 173 -12.74 -2.15 23.25
C SER A 173 -12.34 -3.38 22.42
N LEU A 174 -11.04 -3.67 22.33
CA LEU A 174 -10.53 -4.86 21.63
C LEU A 174 -10.92 -6.16 22.34
N LEU A 175 -10.85 -6.21 23.67
CA LEU A 175 -11.28 -7.37 24.45
C LEU A 175 -12.77 -7.67 24.26
N LEU A 176 -13.62 -6.64 24.16
CA LEU A 176 -15.04 -6.83 23.86
C LEU A 176 -15.24 -7.37 22.44
N ALA A 177 -14.56 -6.80 21.44
CA ALA A 177 -14.62 -7.28 20.06
C ALA A 177 -14.20 -8.75 19.96
N GLU A 178 -13.09 -9.12 20.60
CA GLU A 178 -12.60 -10.49 20.63
C GLU A 178 -13.58 -11.45 21.31
N ARG A 179 -14.14 -11.09 22.47
CA ARG A 179 -15.15 -11.92 23.15
C ARG A 179 -16.37 -12.16 22.27
N MET A 180 -16.80 -11.13 21.54
CA MET A 180 -17.93 -11.23 20.61
C MET A 180 -17.64 -12.23 19.49
N VAL A 181 -16.45 -12.19 18.89
CA VAL A 181 -16.04 -13.11 17.82
C VAL A 181 -15.81 -14.53 18.37
N ASN A 182 -15.14 -14.68 19.51
CA ASN A 182 -14.91 -15.96 20.17
C ASN A 182 -16.22 -16.71 20.47
N ASN A 183 -17.31 -16.00 20.78
CA ASN A 183 -18.63 -16.61 20.95
C ASN A 183 -19.14 -17.23 19.63
N PHE A 184 -18.91 -16.58 18.48
CA PHE A 184 -19.27 -17.12 17.17
C PHE A 184 -18.37 -18.30 16.78
N VAL A 185 -17.07 -18.22 17.06
CA VAL A 185 -16.11 -19.30 16.81
C VAL A 185 -16.48 -20.55 17.61
N LYS A 186 -16.74 -20.42 18.93
CA LYS A 186 -17.12 -21.54 19.82
C LYS A 186 -18.40 -22.24 19.38
N ASN A 187 -19.35 -21.49 18.80
CA ASN A 187 -20.62 -22.03 18.32
C ASN A 187 -20.59 -22.40 16.83
N SER A 188 -19.42 -22.36 16.17
CA SER A 188 -19.26 -22.64 14.74
C SER A 188 -20.17 -21.79 13.84
N LYS A 189 -20.43 -20.54 14.22
CA LYS A 189 -21.30 -19.59 13.50
C LYS A 189 -20.55 -18.63 12.57
N ILE A 190 -19.24 -18.81 12.41
CA ILE A 190 -18.48 -18.08 11.40
C ILE A 190 -18.82 -18.67 10.04
N GLU A 191 -19.34 -17.87 9.12
CA GLU A 191 -19.83 -18.28 7.81
C GLU A 191 -18.97 -17.71 6.68
N ALA A 192 -18.57 -16.43 6.79
CA ALA A 192 -17.93 -15.68 5.72
C ALA A 192 -16.45 -15.39 5.97
N GLU A 193 -15.70 -15.20 4.88
CA GLU A 193 -14.28 -14.80 4.93
C GLU A 193 -14.05 -13.52 5.72
N ALA A 194 -14.88 -12.49 5.51
CA ALA A 194 -14.75 -11.19 6.18
C ALA A 194 -14.80 -11.30 7.72
N GLU A 195 -15.47 -12.30 8.25
CA GLU A 195 -15.57 -12.57 9.69
C GLU A 195 -14.27 -13.15 10.24
N VAL A 196 -13.64 -14.06 9.49
CA VAL A 196 -12.30 -14.59 9.79
C VAL A 196 -11.25 -13.48 9.71
N MET A 197 -11.33 -12.64 8.68
CA MET A 197 -10.43 -11.49 8.53
C MET A 197 -10.57 -10.49 9.67
N THR A 198 -11.81 -10.20 10.10
CA THR A 198 -12.06 -9.36 11.27
C THR A 198 -11.46 -9.99 12.53
N TYR A 199 -11.56 -11.31 12.69
CA TYR A 199 -10.97 -12.00 13.84
C TYR A 199 -9.44 -11.90 13.86
N LEU A 200 -8.78 -12.21 12.74
CA LEU A 200 -7.34 -12.10 12.58
C LEU A 200 -6.87 -10.66 12.87
N HIS A 201 -7.56 -9.65 12.32
CA HIS A 201 -7.23 -8.25 12.56
C HIS A 201 -7.32 -7.87 14.05
N ILE A 202 -8.33 -8.36 14.78
CA ILE A 202 -8.45 -8.14 16.23
C ILE A 202 -7.28 -8.76 16.98
N LEU A 203 -6.92 -10.00 16.65
CA LEU A 203 -5.81 -10.71 17.30
C LEU A 203 -4.46 -10.04 17.00
N GLU A 204 -4.22 -9.65 15.75
CA GLU A 204 -3.04 -8.90 15.33
C GLU A 204 -2.90 -7.57 16.08
N THR A 205 -4.00 -6.81 16.19
CA THR A 205 -3.99 -5.50 16.86
C THR A 205 -3.72 -5.64 18.37
N GLN A 206 -4.03 -6.80 18.95
CA GLN A 206 -3.72 -7.12 20.35
C GLN A 206 -2.34 -7.75 20.55
N GLY A 207 -1.62 -8.11 19.48
CA GLY A 207 -0.36 -8.87 19.58
C GLY A 207 -0.54 -10.35 19.96
N LYS A 208 -1.76 -10.89 19.83
CA LYS A 208 -2.13 -12.28 20.14
C LYS A 208 -1.80 -13.22 18.98
N TYR A 209 -0.52 -13.32 18.67
CA TYR A 209 -0.06 -14.04 17.47
C TYR A 209 -0.15 -15.56 17.60
N GLU A 210 -0.11 -16.12 18.82
CA GLU A 210 -0.31 -17.57 19.04
C GLU A 210 -1.74 -17.97 18.70
N GLU A 211 -2.72 -17.20 19.16
CA GLU A 211 -4.13 -17.43 18.82
C GLU A 211 -4.38 -17.17 17.33
N ALA A 212 -3.72 -16.17 16.74
CA ALA A 212 -3.85 -15.90 15.31
C ALA A 212 -3.31 -17.07 14.47
N LEU A 213 -2.17 -17.67 14.85
CA LEU A 213 -1.67 -18.90 14.22
C LEU A 213 -2.67 -20.05 14.36
N ALA A 214 -3.26 -20.25 15.54
CA ALA A 214 -4.28 -21.29 15.74
C ALA A 214 -5.52 -21.10 14.83
N VAL A 215 -5.86 -19.86 14.46
CA VAL A 215 -6.90 -19.57 13.46
C VAL A 215 -6.46 -19.99 12.06
N LEU A 216 -5.22 -19.68 11.68
CA LEU A 216 -4.65 -20.04 10.37
C LEU A 216 -4.41 -21.55 10.21
N ASP A 217 -4.15 -22.27 11.30
CA ASP A 217 -3.93 -23.72 11.29
C ASP A 217 -5.21 -24.51 11.60
N GLY A 218 -6.29 -23.80 11.93
CA GLY A 218 -7.58 -24.36 12.28
C GLY A 218 -8.57 -24.43 11.10
N PRO A 219 -9.81 -24.87 11.36
CA PRO A 219 -10.86 -25.03 10.34
C PRO A 219 -11.35 -23.70 9.77
N LEU A 220 -11.01 -22.55 10.37
CA LEU A 220 -11.38 -21.24 9.85
C LEU A 220 -10.54 -20.84 8.64
N ALA A 221 -9.34 -21.40 8.49
CA ALA A 221 -8.46 -21.12 7.36
C ALA A 221 -9.09 -21.48 6.01
N SER A 222 -9.88 -22.56 5.93
CA SER A 222 -10.54 -22.98 4.70
C SER A 222 -11.66 -22.02 4.24
N LYS A 223 -12.04 -21.05 5.09
CA LYS A 223 -13.02 -20.00 4.73
C LYS A 223 -12.37 -18.78 4.08
N VAL A 224 -11.04 -18.69 4.08
CA VAL A 224 -10.30 -17.60 3.41
C VAL A 224 -10.00 -18.05 1.99
N VAL A 225 -10.82 -17.64 1.03
CA VAL A 225 -10.81 -18.17 -0.34
C VAL A 225 -10.57 -17.08 -1.38
N HIS A 226 -10.91 -15.82 -1.08
CA HIS A 226 -10.81 -14.68 -2.00
C HIS A 226 -9.48 -13.93 -1.85
N GLN A 227 -8.56 -14.46 -1.05
CA GLN A 227 -7.20 -13.94 -0.91
C GLN A 227 -6.22 -14.64 -1.87
N PRO A 228 -5.07 -14.01 -2.19
CA PRO A 228 -3.98 -14.67 -2.90
C PRO A 228 -3.57 -15.98 -2.22
N GLU A 229 -3.11 -16.97 -3.01
CA GLU A 229 -2.74 -18.30 -2.50
C GLU A 229 -1.70 -18.24 -1.38
N ASN A 230 -0.74 -17.31 -1.48
CA ASN A 230 0.31 -17.11 -0.49
C ASN A 230 -0.14 -16.37 0.78
N PHE A 231 -1.38 -15.84 0.83
CA PHE A 231 -1.86 -14.97 1.90
C PHE A 231 -1.73 -15.62 3.28
N LEU A 232 -2.22 -16.86 3.43
CA LEU A 232 -2.17 -17.57 4.71
C LEU A 232 -0.73 -17.86 5.13
N SER A 233 0.11 -18.31 4.19
CA SER A 233 1.54 -18.56 4.45
C SER A 233 2.28 -17.30 4.85
N LEU A 234 2.01 -16.16 4.20
CA LEU A 234 2.60 -14.87 4.55
C LEU A 234 2.25 -14.45 5.98
N HIS A 235 0.98 -14.61 6.38
CA HIS A 235 0.56 -14.30 7.75
C HIS A 235 1.17 -15.26 8.76
N ARG A 236 1.27 -16.57 8.46
CA ARG A 236 1.99 -17.54 9.30
C ARG A 236 3.45 -17.13 9.51
N GLY A 237 4.18 -16.82 8.44
CA GLY A 237 5.57 -16.39 8.51
C GLY A 237 5.73 -15.15 9.40
N LYS A 238 4.88 -14.13 9.17
CA LYS A 238 4.84 -12.91 9.98
C LYS A 238 4.56 -13.19 11.46
N TYR A 239 3.58 -14.03 11.78
CA TYR A 239 3.23 -14.33 13.17
C TYR A 239 4.33 -15.11 13.89
N HIS A 240 4.95 -16.09 13.22
CA HIS A 240 6.11 -16.79 13.77
C HIS A 240 7.26 -15.81 14.09
N MET A 241 7.54 -14.85 13.21
CA MET A 241 8.53 -13.82 13.48
C MET A 241 8.18 -12.95 14.69
N CYS A 242 6.92 -12.51 14.80
CA CYS A 242 6.46 -11.72 15.95
C CYS A 242 6.56 -12.49 17.29
N LEU A 243 6.43 -13.81 17.25
CA LEU A 243 6.60 -14.70 18.41
C LEU A 243 8.07 -15.08 18.69
N GLY A 244 9.02 -14.63 17.86
CA GLY A 244 10.43 -15.06 17.94
C GLY A 244 10.64 -16.53 17.56
N GLN A 245 9.67 -17.17 16.89
CA GLN A 245 9.73 -18.54 16.39
C GLN A 245 10.45 -18.58 15.03
N TRP A 246 11.72 -18.15 15.04
CA TRP A 246 12.48 -17.88 13.82
C TRP A 246 12.68 -19.11 12.91
N ALA A 247 12.76 -20.32 13.46
CA ALA A 247 12.91 -21.56 12.68
C ALA A 247 11.66 -21.86 11.85
N ALA A 248 10.48 -21.69 12.46
CA ALA A 248 9.21 -21.86 11.76
C ALA A 248 9.01 -20.77 10.70
N ALA A 249 9.36 -19.52 11.02
CA ALA A 249 9.33 -18.42 10.05
C ALA A 249 10.24 -18.70 8.84
N ALA A 250 11.49 -19.11 9.07
CA ALA A 250 12.44 -19.44 8.00
C ALA A 250 11.92 -20.59 7.11
N ALA A 251 11.31 -21.62 7.71
CA ALA A 251 10.73 -22.73 6.95
C ALA A 251 9.58 -22.27 6.04
N VAL A 252 8.71 -21.37 6.52
CA VAL A 252 7.62 -20.79 5.74
C VAL A 252 8.14 -19.97 4.56
N TYR A 253 9.08 -19.05 4.80
CA TYR A 253 9.61 -18.21 3.71
C TYR A 253 10.44 -19.01 2.71
N ARG A 254 11.10 -20.09 3.12
CA ARG A 254 11.75 -21.02 2.20
C ARG A 254 10.77 -21.68 1.25
N ASP A 255 9.63 -22.18 1.75
CA ASP A 255 8.56 -22.74 0.93
C ASP A 255 7.95 -21.69 0.00
N LEU A 256 7.78 -20.45 0.47
CA LEU A 256 7.33 -19.33 -0.35
C LEU A 256 8.32 -19.00 -1.48
N ILE A 257 9.64 -19.00 -1.25
CA ILE A 257 10.65 -18.80 -2.30
C ILE A 257 10.59 -19.93 -3.35
N HIS A 258 10.27 -21.17 -2.95
CA HIS A 258 10.09 -22.25 -3.93
C HIS A 258 8.89 -22.04 -4.85
N ARG A 259 7.79 -21.45 -4.35
CA ARG A 259 6.57 -21.20 -5.13
C ARG A 259 6.63 -19.91 -5.94
N GLU A 260 7.24 -18.88 -5.37
CA GLU A 260 7.34 -17.53 -5.93
C GLU A 260 8.80 -17.07 -5.91
N PRO A 261 9.66 -17.63 -6.79
CA PRO A 261 11.10 -17.43 -6.75
C PRO A 261 11.55 -16.00 -7.00
N ASP A 262 10.72 -15.14 -7.60
CA ASP A 262 11.05 -13.73 -7.88
C ASP A 262 10.48 -12.74 -6.85
N ASN A 263 9.75 -13.21 -5.84
CA ASN A 263 9.17 -12.32 -4.83
C ASN A 263 10.23 -11.94 -3.78
N TRP A 264 10.78 -10.73 -3.93
CA TRP A 264 11.88 -10.21 -3.11
C TRP A 264 11.60 -10.22 -1.60
N GLN A 265 10.35 -9.98 -1.19
CA GLN A 265 10.01 -9.91 0.23
C GLN A 265 10.29 -11.25 0.93
N HIS A 266 10.06 -12.38 0.24
CA HIS A 266 10.30 -13.70 0.81
C HIS A 266 11.78 -13.91 1.14
N TYR A 267 12.70 -13.44 0.29
CA TYR A 267 14.14 -13.49 0.55
C TYR A 267 14.53 -12.64 1.75
N VAL A 268 14.02 -11.41 1.82
CA VAL A 268 14.29 -10.48 2.93
C VAL A 268 13.85 -11.09 4.26
N GLU A 269 12.64 -11.64 4.34
CA GLU A 269 12.11 -12.22 5.56
C GLU A 269 12.75 -13.57 5.93
N TYR A 270 13.06 -14.40 4.93
CA TYR A 270 13.83 -15.63 5.12
C TYR A 270 15.19 -15.33 5.74
N ILE A 271 15.96 -14.43 5.12
CA ILE A 271 17.31 -14.07 5.57
C ILE A 271 17.26 -13.41 6.95
N ARG A 272 16.29 -12.52 7.20
CA ARG A 272 16.09 -11.93 8.53
C ARG A 272 15.86 -13.02 9.59
N SER A 273 15.00 -14.00 9.31
CA SER A 273 14.72 -15.11 10.22
C SER A 273 15.98 -15.94 10.50
N VAL A 274 16.79 -16.23 9.47
CA VAL A 274 18.06 -16.96 9.61
C VAL A 274 19.09 -16.18 10.46
N ILE A 275 19.24 -14.87 10.24
CA ILE A 275 20.18 -14.05 11.04
C ILE A 275 19.81 -14.05 12.53
N HIS A 276 18.52 -14.00 12.86
CA HIS A 276 18.07 -14.11 14.26
C HIS A 276 18.30 -15.51 14.84
N LEU A 277 18.10 -16.58 14.06
CA LEU A 277 18.42 -17.95 14.49
C LEU A 277 19.91 -18.09 14.84
N THR A 278 20.80 -17.63 13.97
CA THR A 278 22.24 -17.77 14.21
C THR A 278 22.71 -17.01 15.46
N THR A 279 22.02 -15.92 15.80
CA THR A 279 22.32 -15.11 16.99
C THR A 279 21.81 -15.76 18.28
N THR A 280 20.69 -16.50 18.22
CA THR A 280 20.10 -17.19 19.39
C THR A 280 20.77 -18.55 19.68
N THR A 281 21.12 -19.32 18.64
CA THR A 281 21.80 -20.62 18.79
C THR A 281 23.22 -20.50 19.35
N THR A 282 23.90 -19.38 19.11
CA THR A 282 25.23 -19.11 19.69
C THR A 282 25.20 -19.11 21.23
N THR A 283 24.04 -18.83 21.83
CA THR A 283 23.83 -18.76 23.29
C THR A 283 23.39 -20.10 23.91
N THR A 284 22.94 -21.06 23.10
CA THR A 284 22.32 -22.32 23.55
C THR A 284 22.88 -23.50 22.75
N THR A 285 24.01 -24.07 23.18
CA THR A 285 24.64 -25.19 22.48
C THR A 285 24.05 -26.55 22.85
N THR A 286 24.28 -27.54 21.97
CA THR A 286 24.13 -29.01 22.10
C THR A 286 22.85 -29.68 21.57
N THR A 287 22.55 -29.52 20.29
CA THR A 287 21.99 -30.63 19.47
C THR A 287 22.56 -30.58 18.06
N ALA A 288 22.77 -31.74 17.44
CA ALA A 288 23.36 -31.97 16.11
C ALA A 288 22.47 -31.51 14.93
N ALA A 289 21.86 -30.33 15.04
CA ALA A 289 21.21 -29.66 13.92
C ALA A 289 22.28 -28.93 13.09
N GLU A 290 22.19 -29.03 11.76
CA GLU A 290 23.05 -28.28 10.85
C GLU A 290 22.97 -26.78 11.14
N ASP A 291 24.08 -26.05 10.97
CA ASP A 291 24.12 -24.60 11.22
C ASP A 291 23.08 -23.90 10.30
N PRO A 292 22.09 -23.17 10.85
CA PRO A 292 21.07 -22.51 10.06
C PRO A 292 21.63 -21.60 8.96
N LEU A 293 22.83 -21.04 9.16
CA LEU A 293 23.50 -20.22 8.15
C LEU A 293 24.01 -21.04 6.98
N VAL A 294 24.53 -22.24 7.25
CA VAL A 294 25.01 -23.17 6.22
C VAL A 294 23.84 -23.69 5.41
N GLU A 295 22.73 -24.06 6.07
CA GLU A 295 21.50 -24.47 5.38
C GLU A 295 20.98 -23.36 4.46
N ALA A 296 20.95 -22.10 4.94
CA ALA A 296 20.51 -20.96 4.15
C ALA A 296 21.42 -20.65 2.96
N SER A 297 22.74 -20.73 3.16
CA SER A 297 23.74 -20.60 2.10
C SER A 297 23.53 -21.64 1.00
N GLN A 298 23.37 -22.91 1.38
CA GLN A 298 23.15 -24.01 0.44
C GLN A 298 21.83 -23.85 -0.31
N PHE A 299 20.76 -23.49 0.41
CA PHE A 299 19.45 -23.24 -0.19
C PHE A 299 19.49 -22.12 -1.23
N LEU A 300 20.02 -20.94 -0.88
CA LEU A 300 20.11 -19.80 -1.79
C LEU A 300 21.03 -20.09 -2.98
N SER A 301 22.12 -20.82 -2.76
CA SER A 301 23.01 -21.28 -3.84
C SER A 301 22.29 -22.22 -4.80
N GLY A 302 21.48 -23.16 -4.29
CA GLY A 302 20.67 -24.05 -5.10
C GLY A 302 19.54 -23.35 -5.86
N VAL A 303 18.93 -22.32 -5.27
CA VAL A 303 17.94 -21.46 -5.96
C VAL A 303 18.60 -20.68 -7.09
N ARG A 304 19.77 -20.07 -6.84
CA ARG A 304 20.56 -19.37 -7.86
C ARG A 304 20.99 -20.31 -8.98
N GLN A 305 21.52 -21.48 -8.65
CA GLN A 305 22.01 -22.45 -9.64
C GLN A 305 20.89 -22.89 -10.58
N ARG A 306 19.71 -23.24 -10.04
CA ARG A 306 18.54 -23.59 -10.86
C ARG A 306 18.13 -22.45 -11.77
N ALA A 307 18.09 -21.21 -11.27
CA ALA A 307 17.75 -20.05 -12.10
C ALA A 307 18.72 -19.84 -13.27
N VAL A 308 20.03 -20.07 -13.05
CA VAL A 308 21.05 -20.00 -14.12
C VAL A 308 20.89 -21.15 -15.12
N GLU A 309 20.70 -22.38 -14.64
CA GLU A 309 20.54 -23.58 -15.49
C GLU A 309 19.27 -23.52 -16.35
N GLU A 310 18.17 -23.01 -15.78
CA GLU A 310 16.89 -22.84 -16.46
C GLU A 310 16.83 -21.56 -17.31
N ASN A 311 17.88 -20.74 -17.27
CA ASN A 311 17.93 -19.41 -17.90
C ASN A 311 16.69 -18.56 -17.52
N SER A 312 16.34 -18.60 -16.23
CA SER A 312 15.20 -17.86 -15.67
C SER A 312 15.45 -16.35 -15.79
N LYS A 313 14.36 -15.60 -15.95
CA LYS A 313 14.35 -14.13 -15.93
C LYS A 313 13.99 -13.56 -14.55
N ASP A 314 14.00 -14.40 -13.52
CA ASP A 314 13.78 -14.00 -12.14
C ASP A 314 15.06 -13.34 -11.57
N ARG A 315 14.90 -12.15 -10.99
CA ARG A 315 15.98 -11.39 -10.37
C ARG A 315 16.29 -11.89 -8.97
N GLY A 316 15.24 -12.27 -8.22
CA GLY A 316 15.33 -12.73 -6.83
C GLY A 316 16.42 -13.78 -6.58
N PRO A 317 16.47 -14.88 -7.36
CA PRO A 317 17.48 -15.93 -7.20
C PRO A 317 18.93 -15.44 -7.30
N LEU A 318 19.22 -14.49 -8.19
CA LEU A 318 20.57 -13.97 -8.39
C LEU A 318 20.98 -12.99 -7.28
N LEU A 319 20.01 -12.30 -6.66
CA LEU A 319 20.24 -11.30 -5.61
C LEU A 319 20.21 -11.90 -4.20
N GLY A 320 19.67 -13.10 -4.01
CA GLY A 320 19.49 -13.72 -2.68
C GLY A 320 20.79 -13.86 -1.87
N LEU A 321 21.89 -14.32 -2.49
CA LEU A 321 23.18 -14.44 -1.80
C LEU A 321 23.81 -13.08 -1.48
N LEU A 322 23.60 -12.06 -2.33
CA LEU A 322 24.03 -10.68 -2.05
C LEU A 322 23.25 -10.10 -0.86
N GLN A 323 21.95 -10.40 -0.75
CA GLN A 323 21.16 -10.01 0.40
C GLN A 323 21.60 -10.70 1.69
N LEU A 324 22.00 -11.98 1.62
CA LEU A 324 22.56 -12.68 2.77
C LEU A 324 23.90 -12.07 3.18
N ALA A 325 24.79 -11.77 2.23
CA ALA A 325 26.07 -11.12 2.49
C ALA A 325 25.88 -9.74 3.15
N ARG A 326 24.92 -8.94 2.65
CA ARG A 326 24.55 -7.66 3.24
C ARG A 326 24.04 -7.83 4.68
N ALA A 327 23.14 -8.78 4.93
CA ALA A 327 22.59 -9.00 6.26
C ALA A 327 23.67 -9.51 7.25
N LEU A 328 24.61 -10.33 6.80
CA LEU A 328 25.76 -10.75 7.61
C LEU A 328 26.66 -9.58 7.99
N ARG A 329 26.92 -8.68 7.04
CA ARG A 329 27.68 -7.45 7.29
C ARG A 329 26.98 -6.54 8.30
N GLU A 330 25.69 -6.27 8.12
CA GLU A 330 24.89 -5.47 9.04
C GLU A 330 24.85 -6.09 10.46
N ALA A 331 24.95 -7.42 10.55
CA ALA A 331 25.04 -8.15 11.82
C ALA A 331 26.47 -8.21 12.41
N GLY A 332 27.47 -7.58 11.78
CA GLY A 332 28.87 -7.61 12.22
C GLY A 332 29.59 -8.95 12.02
N LYS A 333 29.10 -9.81 11.11
CA LYS A 333 29.63 -11.15 10.80
C LYS A 333 30.26 -11.19 9.40
N GLU A 334 31.02 -10.16 9.04
CA GLU A 334 31.65 -10.00 7.72
C GLU A 334 32.63 -11.14 7.40
N ASP A 335 33.26 -11.70 8.43
CA ASP A 335 34.19 -12.84 8.35
C ASP A 335 33.58 -14.10 7.73
N LYS A 336 32.25 -14.26 7.86
CA LYS A 336 31.52 -15.42 7.32
C LYS A 336 31.14 -15.29 5.85
N ILE A 337 31.18 -14.08 5.28
CA ILE A 337 30.70 -13.82 3.90
C ILE A 337 31.43 -14.70 2.87
N PRO A 338 32.77 -14.80 2.85
CA PRO A 338 33.47 -15.60 1.83
C PRO A 338 33.09 -17.08 1.88
N GLN A 339 32.84 -17.62 3.08
CA GLN A 339 32.49 -19.03 3.25
C GLN A 339 31.02 -19.30 2.91
N MET A 340 30.11 -18.38 3.26
CA MET A 340 28.65 -18.59 3.15
C MET A 340 28.07 -18.09 1.83
N CYS A 341 28.56 -16.97 1.31
CA CYS A 341 28.01 -16.35 0.10
C CYS A 341 28.97 -16.46 -1.10
N GLY A 342 30.25 -16.73 -0.83
CA GLY A 342 31.31 -16.57 -1.81
C GLY A 342 31.69 -15.10 -1.97
N ASP A 343 32.23 -14.77 -3.12
CA ASP A 343 32.76 -13.45 -3.42
C ASP A 343 31.66 -12.48 -3.91
N PRO A 344 31.35 -11.39 -3.16
CA PRO A 344 30.31 -10.44 -3.57
C PRO A 344 30.58 -9.79 -4.95
N ALA A 345 31.85 -9.61 -5.34
CA ALA A 345 32.18 -9.03 -6.64
C ALA A 345 31.81 -9.98 -7.79
N ASP A 346 31.99 -11.28 -7.59
CA ASP A 346 31.61 -12.30 -8.58
C ASP A 346 30.09 -12.44 -8.67
N LEU A 347 29.39 -12.37 -7.53
CA LEU A 347 27.93 -12.37 -7.49
C LEU A 347 27.34 -11.17 -8.25
N LEU A 348 27.89 -9.97 -8.00
CA LEU A 348 27.51 -8.76 -8.74
C LEU A 348 27.78 -8.90 -10.23
N LEU A 349 28.95 -9.44 -10.61
CA LEU A 349 29.27 -9.62 -12.02
C LEU A 349 28.30 -10.60 -12.69
N THR A 350 27.97 -11.73 -12.06
CA THR A 350 26.96 -12.66 -12.60
C THR A 350 25.62 -11.94 -12.83
N TYR A 351 25.19 -11.08 -11.91
CA TYR A 351 23.96 -10.30 -12.08
C TYR A 351 24.06 -9.33 -13.27
N ILE A 352 25.18 -8.61 -13.39
CA ILE A 352 25.41 -7.65 -14.47
C ILE A 352 25.54 -8.36 -15.84
N GLU A 353 26.07 -9.57 -15.89
CA GLU A 353 26.09 -10.37 -17.12
C GLU A 353 24.66 -10.62 -17.64
N VAL A 354 23.72 -10.96 -16.76
CA VAL A 354 22.33 -11.26 -17.12
C VAL A 354 21.48 -10.01 -17.34
N TYR A 355 21.60 -8.99 -16.49
CA TYR A 355 20.71 -7.82 -16.49
C TYR A 355 21.38 -6.50 -16.87
N GLY A 356 22.69 -6.48 -17.12
CA GLY A 356 23.43 -5.25 -17.42
C GLY A 356 22.96 -4.51 -18.67
N ASP A 357 22.25 -5.19 -19.57
CA ASP A 357 21.58 -4.61 -20.73
C ASP A 357 20.21 -4.01 -20.41
N LYS A 358 19.81 -3.94 -19.13
CA LYS A 358 18.54 -3.35 -18.65
C LYS A 358 18.79 -2.15 -17.75
N MET A 359 17.93 -1.14 -17.85
CA MET A 359 18.01 0.07 -17.01
C MET A 359 17.93 -0.18 -15.50
N CYS A 360 17.26 -1.25 -15.09
CA CYS A 360 17.08 -1.56 -13.67
C CYS A 360 18.37 -2.08 -13.00
N CYS A 361 19.36 -2.57 -13.78
CA CYS A 361 20.52 -3.27 -13.25
C CYS A 361 21.21 -2.51 -12.11
N PHE A 362 21.56 -1.24 -12.34
CA PHE A 362 22.22 -0.43 -11.33
C PHE A 362 21.33 -0.21 -10.09
N GLY A 363 20.04 0.05 -10.28
CA GLY A 363 19.09 0.25 -9.19
C GLY A 363 18.92 -0.99 -8.31
N ASP A 364 19.00 -2.17 -8.92
CA ASP A 364 18.91 -3.46 -8.21
C ASP A 364 20.18 -3.71 -7.36
N ILE A 365 21.36 -3.34 -7.85
CA ILE A 365 22.64 -3.68 -7.21
C ILE A 365 23.27 -2.61 -6.33
N VAL A 366 22.84 -1.34 -6.43
CA VAL A 366 23.47 -0.20 -5.74
C VAL A 366 23.60 -0.42 -4.22
N ASN A 367 22.61 -1.08 -3.62
CA ASN A 367 22.58 -1.35 -2.18
C ASN A 367 23.58 -2.44 -1.72
N PHE A 368 24.16 -3.18 -2.66
CA PHE A 368 25.16 -4.21 -2.37
C PHE A 368 26.59 -3.73 -2.64
N LEU A 369 26.78 -2.58 -3.29
CA LEU A 369 28.10 -2.01 -3.57
C LEU A 369 28.99 -1.79 -2.35
N PRO A 370 28.46 -1.44 -1.16
CA PRO A 370 29.29 -1.37 0.03
C PRO A 370 30.02 -2.68 0.35
N LEU A 371 29.54 -3.84 -0.10
CA LEU A 371 30.19 -5.14 0.11
C LEU A 371 31.52 -5.30 -0.64
N ILE A 372 31.87 -4.36 -1.52
CA ILE A 372 33.08 -4.41 -2.32
C ILE A 372 34.17 -3.57 -1.65
N ASP A 373 35.25 -4.23 -1.25
CA ASP A 373 36.43 -3.57 -0.72
C ASP A 373 37.10 -2.68 -1.78
N GLU A 374 37.70 -1.56 -1.34
CA GLU A 374 38.30 -0.56 -2.23
C GLU A 374 39.35 -1.15 -3.18
N GLU A 375 40.15 -2.10 -2.69
CA GLU A 375 41.18 -2.80 -3.47
C GLU A 375 40.61 -3.58 -4.67
N ARG A 376 39.33 -3.96 -4.59
CA ARG A 376 38.66 -4.85 -5.56
C ARG A 376 37.82 -4.07 -6.57
N VAL A 377 37.57 -2.79 -6.31
CA VAL A 377 36.78 -1.90 -7.17
C VAL A 377 37.34 -1.83 -8.58
N SER A 378 38.64 -1.62 -8.74
CA SER A 378 39.27 -1.51 -10.07
C SER A 378 39.11 -2.79 -10.90
N GLY A 379 39.31 -3.95 -10.30
CA GLY A 379 39.15 -5.25 -10.97
C GLY A 379 37.70 -5.54 -11.38
N LEU A 380 36.72 -5.22 -10.52
CA LEU A 380 35.31 -5.35 -10.85
C LEU A 380 34.92 -4.45 -12.04
N LEU A 381 35.34 -3.18 -12.02
CA LEU A 381 35.05 -2.23 -13.08
C LEU A 381 35.67 -2.62 -14.42
N GLU A 382 36.87 -3.19 -14.42
CA GLU A 382 37.49 -3.72 -15.64
C GLU A 382 36.70 -4.91 -16.21
N ARG A 383 36.27 -5.84 -15.36
CA ARG A 383 35.44 -6.98 -15.77
C ARG A 383 34.10 -6.53 -16.36
N VAL A 384 33.42 -5.58 -15.70
CA VAL A 384 32.18 -5.00 -16.22
C VAL A 384 32.40 -4.27 -17.55
N ARG A 385 33.54 -3.56 -17.70
CA ARG A 385 33.88 -2.87 -18.95
C ARG A 385 34.03 -3.83 -20.13
N ASN A 386 34.49 -5.05 -19.88
CA ASN A 386 34.70 -6.09 -20.88
C ASN A 386 33.41 -6.81 -21.30
N LEU A 387 32.27 -6.55 -20.65
CA LEU A 387 30.98 -7.17 -20.98
C LEU A 387 30.30 -6.59 -22.21
N TYR A 388 30.75 -5.44 -22.72
CA TYR A 388 30.12 -4.78 -23.85
C TYR A 388 31.14 -4.23 -24.85
N ARG A 389 30.71 -4.18 -26.11
CA ARG A 389 31.55 -3.74 -27.22
C ARG A 389 31.36 -2.25 -27.47
N VAL A 390 32.46 -1.59 -27.79
CA VAL A 390 32.48 -0.22 -28.27
C VAL A 390 33.19 -0.15 -29.61
N THR A 391 32.88 0.88 -30.40
CA THR A 391 33.61 1.23 -31.61
C THR A 391 35.03 1.70 -31.30
N SER A 392 35.87 1.89 -32.33
CA SER A 392 37.21 2.48 -32.18
C SER A 392 37.19 3.89 -31.57
N ALA A 393 36.07 4.60 -31.66
CA ALA A 393 35.85 5.89 -31.04
C ALA A 393 35.32 5.81 -29.59
N GLY A 394 35.17 4.61 -29.03
CA GLY A 394 34.67 4.40 -27.67
C GLY A 394 33.15 4.49 -27.52
N VAL A 395 32.39 4.47 -28.62
CA VAL A 395 30.92 4.56 -28.62
C VAL A 395 30.30 3.16 -28.56
N PRO A 396 29.29 2.90 -27.70
CA PRO A 396 28.54 1.64 -27.71
C PRO A 396 27.99 1.25 -29.08
N VAL A 397 28.00 -0.05 -29.40
CA VAL A 397 27.64 -0.54 -30.75
C VAL A 397 26.15 -0.78 -30.96
N ASP A 398 25.39 -0.97 -29.88
CA ASP A 398 23.95 -1.24 -29.87
C ASP A 398 23.31 -0.75 -28.55
N VAL A 399 21.99 -0.85 -28.44
CA VAL A 399 21.22 -0.40 -27.26
C VAL A 399 21.59 -1.17 -25.99
N GLU A 400 21.87 -2.47 -26.09
CA GLU A 400 22.29 -3.29 -24.95
C GLU A 400 23.64 -2.83 -24.41
N ALA A 401 24.58 -2.49 -25.30
CA ALA A 401 25.87 -1.91 -24.95
C ALA A 401 25.73 -0.52 -24.33
N VAL A 402 24.75 0.29 -24.74
CA VAL A 402 24.46 1.59 -24.08
C VAL A 402 24.07 1.37 -22.62
N TYR A 403 23.16 0.43 -22.33
CA TYR A 403 22.76 0.15 -20.95
C TYR A 403 23.90 -0.41 -20.10
N ARG A 404 24.74 -1.28 -20.67
CA ARG A 404 25.92 -1.81 -19.97
C ARG A 404 26.96 -0.72 -19.70
N ASP A 405 27.19 0.18 -20.65
CA ASP A 405 28.09 1.32 -20.49
C ASP A 405 27.58 2.32 -19.44
N LEU A 406 26.28 2.61 -19.44
CA LEU A 406 25.63 3.42 -18.40
C LEU A 406 25.77 2.78 -17.02
N CYS A 407 25.50 1.48 -16.90
CA CYS A 407 25.69 0.74 -15.66
C CYS A 407 27.13 0.85 -15.17
N TRP A 408 28.12 0.71 -16.07
CA TRP A 408 29.53 0.89 -15.75
C TRP A 408 29.85 2.31 -15.24
N HIS A 409 29.33 3.36 -15.88
CA HIS A 409 29.51 4.73 -15.42
C HIS A 409 28.85 5.01 -14.06
N GLN A 410 27.66 4.46 -13.83
CA GLN A 410 26.95 4.57 -12.56
C GLN A 410 27.71 3.84 -11.43
N LEU A 411 28.23 2.64 -11.70
CA LEU A 411 29.07 1.89 -10.77
C LEU A 411 30.34 2.65 -10.40
N ARG A 412 31.06 3.21 -11.39
CA ARG A 412 32.25 4.04 -11.13
C ARG A 412 31.95 5.19 -10.19
N ARG A 413 30.83 5.86 -10.42
CA ARG A 413 30.40 6.97 -9.58
C ARG A 413 30.06 6.50 -8.16
N ALA A 414 29.29 5.43 -8.03
CA ALA A 414 28.85 4.91 -6.73
C ALA A 414 29.99 4.32 -5.90
N LEU A 415 31.02 3.78 -6.55
CA LEU A 415 32.25 3.25 -5.93
C LEU A 415 33.35 4.31 -5.76
N GLY A 416 32.98 5.60 -5.71
CA GLY A 416 33.91 6.68 -5.34
C GLY A 416 34.97 7.07 -6.36
N GLN A 417 35.00 6.49 -7.57
CA GLN A 417 36.04 6.76 -8.59
C GLN A 417 36.01 8.20 -9.14
N GLN A 418 35.03 9.01 -8.74
CA GLN A 418 34.88 10.40 -9.16
C GLN A 418 35.13 11.41 -8.02
N GLU A 419 35.37 10.97 -6.78
CA GLU A 419 35.47 11.87 -5.62
C GLU A 419 36.73 12.75 -5.63
N GLY A 420 37.83 12.24 -6.21
CA GLY A 420 39.11 12.94 -6.34
C GLY A 420 39.28 13.79 -7.60
N LEU A 421 38.24 13.94 -8.44
CA LEU A 421 38.36 14.67 -9.70
C LEU A 421 38.37 16.19 -9.49
N THR A 422 39.27 16.86 -10.22
CA THR A 422 39.29 18.32 -10.33
C THR A 422 38.09 18.83 -11.13
N ALA A 423 37.77 20.12 -11.00
CA ALA A 423 36.71 20.74 -11.79
C ALA A 423 36.90 20.58 -13.31
N GLY A 424 38.14 20.71 -13.79
CA GLY A 424 38.46 20.50 -15.21
C GLY A 424 38.22 19.06 -15.65
N GLN A 425 38.59 18.07 -14.81
CA GLN A 425 38.32 16.66 -15.09
C GLN A 425 36.81 16.35 -15.09
N HIS A 426 36.04 16.92 -14.16
CA HIS A 426 34.57 16.80 -14.17
C HIS A 426 33.95 17.40 -15.43
N GLN A 427 34.47 18.52 -15.92
CA GLN A 427 34.03 19.14 -17.17
C GLN A 427 34.38 18.26 -18.38
N SER A 428 35.60 17.75 -18.48
CA SER A 428 36.02 16.83 -19.55
C SER A 428 35.19 15.54 -19.55
N PHE A 429 34.91 14.98 -18.37
CA PHE A 429 34.06 13.82 -18.22
C PHE A 429 32.61 14.10 -18.66
N ALA A 430 32.04 15.23 -18.24
CA ALA A 430 30.69 15.63 -18.67
C ALA A 430 30.61 15.81 -20.21
N ASN A 431 31.61 16.47 -20.81
CA ASN A 431 31.69 16.61 -22.27
C ASN A 431 31.77 15.24 -22.97
N SER A 432 32.50 14.26 -22.40
CA SER A 432 32.56 12.92 -22.97
C SER A 432 31.20 12.21 -22.97
N LEU A 433 30.40 12.39 -21.92
CA LEU A 433 29.04 11.83 -21.82
C LEU A 433 28.07 12.51 -22.80
N VAL A 434 28.17 13.83 -22.99
CA VAL A 434 27.38 14.55 -24.01
C VAL A 434 27.74 14.07 -25.43
N ASN A 435 29.02 13.78 -25.68
CA ASN A 435 29.45 13.19 -26.94
C ASN A 435 28.89 11.77 -27.11
N LEU A 436 28.86 10.95 -26.05
CA LEU A 436 28.22 9.63 -26.10
C LEU A 436 26.73 9.76 -26.44
N TYR A 437 25.98 10.61 -25.73
CA TYR A 437 24.58 10.89 -26.03
C TYR A 437 24.36 11.22 -27.51
N THR A 438 25.14 12.16 -28.05
CA THR A 438 25.01 12.60 -29.45
C THR A 438 25.31 11.46 -30.43
N ASN A 439 26.32 10.64 -30.15
CA ASN A 439 26.78 9.58 -31.05
C ASN A 439 25.95 8.29 -30.97
N THR A 440 25.06 8.15 -29.97
CA THR A 440 24.20 6.97 -29.81
C THR A 440 22.74 7.21 -30.21
N GLN A 441 22.35 8.44 -30.59
CA GLN A 441 20.95 8.78 -30.94
C GLN A 441 20.37 7.92 -32.08
N ASN A 442 21.22 7.51 -33.02
CA ASN A 442 20.84 6.65 -34.13
C ASN A 442 20.45 5.23 -33.68
N LEU A 443 20.95 4.76 -32.53
CA LEU A 443 20.65 3.43 -32.00
C LEU A 443 19.22 3.34 -31.44
N ALA A 444 18.67 4.47 -31.00
CA ALA A 444 17.31 4.56 -30.44
C ALA A 444 16.27 5.15 -31.42
N ALA A 445 16.61 5.30 -32.71
CA ALA A 445 15.79 6.00 -33.69
C ALA A 445 14.38 5.38 -33.92
N ASN A 446 14.20 4.11 -33.59
CA ASN A 446 12.94 3.37 -33.79
C ASN A 446 12.06 3.29 -32.53
N MET A 447 12.44 3.93 -31.42
CA MET A 447 11.65 3.93 -30.18
C MET A 447 10.48 4.90 -30.26
N ALA A 448 9.44 4.66 -29.46
CA ALA A 448 8.27 5.54 -29.41
C ALA A 448 8.64 6.90 -28.77
N ASP A 449 7.99 7.98 -29.22
CA ASP A 449 8.24 9.34 -28.70
C ASP A 449 7.93 9.48 -27.20
N THR A 450 7.14 8.56 -26.64
CA THR A 450 6.80 8.50 -25.21
C THR A 450 7.80 7.73 -24.37
N ASP A 451 8.72 6.98 -24.99
CA ASP A 451 9.70 6.17 -24.29
C ASP A 451 10.93 7.03 -23.94
N ILE A 452 11.44 6.87 -22.72
CA ILE A 452 12.73 7.43 -22.33
C ILE A 452 13.80 6.74 -23.17
N ARG A 453 14.67 7.52 -23.80
CA ARG A 453 15.71 6.95 -24.65
C ARG A 453 16.85 6.41 -23.80
N PRO A 454 17.47 5.28 -24.18
CA PRO A 454 18.61 4.70 -23.48
C PRO A 454 19.70 5.73 -23.18
N GLU A 455 20.03 6.56 -24.16
CA GLU A 455 21.10 7.55 -24.09
C GLU A 455 20.80 8.77 -23.20
N ASP A 456 19.53 9.04 -22.85
CA ASP A 456 19.15 10.21 -22.04
C ASP A 456 19.85 10.20 -20.67
N ALA A 457 20.12 9.01 -20.13
CA ALA A 457 20.82 8.85 -18.86
C ALA A 457 22.26 9.38 -18.90
N TYR A 458 22.92 9.45 -20.07
CA TYR A 458 24.22 10.11 -20.20
C TYR A 458 24.14 11.59 -19.88
N LEU A 459 23.07 12.27 -20.30
CA LEU A 459 22.87 13.70 -20.01
C LEU A 459 22.64 13.94 -18.53
N ILE A 460 21.92 13.05 -17.84
CA ILE A 460 21.74 13.13 -16.39
C ILE A 460 23.10 13.00 -15.66
N LEU A 461 23.92 12.04 -16.07
CA LEU A 461 25.27 11.87 -15.51
C LEU A 461 26.17 13.09 -15.83
N ALA A 462 26.08 13.63 -17.05
CA ALA A 462 26.83 14.82 -17.45
C ALA A 462 26.43 16.05 -16.63
N ALA A 463 25.13 16.29 -16.46
CA ALA A 463 24.59 17.39 -15.66
C ALA A 463 25.10 17.33 -14.22
N HIS A 464 25.04 16.15 -13.59
CA HIS A 464 25.61 15.97 -12.26
C HIS A 464 27.11 16.29 -12.18
N SER A 465 27.89 15.89 -13.20
CA SER A 465 29.33 16.20 -13.24
C SER A 465 29.60 17.69 -13.48
N TYR A 466 28.83 18.36 -14.33
CA TYR A 466 28.91 19.83 -14.48
C TYR A 466 28.58 20.56 -13.18
N ILE A 467 27.51 20.15 -12.48
CA ILE A 467 27.15 20.73 -11.18
C ILE A 467 28.31 20.57 -10.19
N LYS A 468 28.96 19.39 -10.15
CA LYS A 468 30.12 19.18 -9.29
C LYS A 468 31.32 20.06 -9.68
N ALA A 469 31.57 20.24 -10.98
CA ALA A 469 32.61 21.16 -11.46
C ALA A 469 32.35 22.62 -11.04
N ILE A 470 31.08 23.06 -11.11
CA ILE A 470 30.67 24.40 -10.66
C ILE A 470 30.88 24.55 -9.15
N GLN A 471 30.50 23.54 -8.36
CA GLN A 471 30.70 23.54 -6.91
C GLN A 471 32.18 23.63 -6.51
N LEU A 472 33.07 22.98 -7.27
CA LEU A 472 34.52 23.00 -7.00
C LEU A 472 35.22 24.30 -7.42
N THR A 473 34.62 25.07 -8.35
CA THR A 473 35.17 26.35 -8.83
C THR A 473 34.55 27.56 -8.15
N SER A 474 33.36 27.41 -7.57
CA SER A 474 32.69 28.48 -6.83
C SER A 474 33.34 28.63 -5.43
N PRO A 475 33.58 29.86 -4.95
CA PRO A 475 34.02 30.06 -3.58
C PRO A 475 32.95 29.53 -2.59
N PRO A 476 33.34 28.98 -1.43
CA PRO A 476 32.38 28.53 -0.43
C PRO A 476 31.45 29.69 -0.06
N SER A 477 30.13 29.47 -0.10
CA SER A 477 29.19 30.55 0.20
C SER A 477 29.41 31.01 1.65
N THR A 478 29.68 32.31 1.82
CA THR A 478 29.78 32.97 3.13
C THR A 478 28.41 33.34 3.69
N SER A 479 27.33 32.81 3.11
CA SER A 479 25.98 33.01 3.61
C SER A 479 25.79 32.21 4.90
N PRO A 480 25.49 32.84 6.04
CA PRO A 480 25.13 32.09 7.24
C PRO A 480 23.89 31.22 6.94
N PRO A 481 23.75 30.05 7.60
CA PRO A 481 22.56 29.24 7.46
C PRO A 481 21.31 30.10 7.75
N PRO A 482 20.21 29.91 7.03
CA PRO A 482 18.98 30.61 7.33
C PRO A 482 18.60 30.36 8.80
N PRO A 483 18.07 31.38 9.52
CA PRO A 483 17.70 31.22 10.91
C PRO A 483 16.75 30.02 11.04
N ALA A 484 17.06 29.14 12.00
CA ALA A 484 16.24 27.98 12.29
C ALA A 484 14.79 28.41 12.51
N ASN A 485 13.88 27.82 11.75
CA ASN A 485 12.45 28.02 11.89
C ASN A 485 12.06 27.64 13.34
N PRO A 486 11.45 28.51 14.16
CA PRO A 486 11.10 28.19 15.55
C PRO A 486 10.00 27.13 15.72
N GLY A 487 9.62 26.40 14.65
CA GLY A 487 8.43 25.56 14.59
C GLY A 487 8.67 24.04 14.47
N GLU A 488 9.91 23.58 14.25
CA GLU A 488 10.19 22.13 14.12
C GLU A 488 10.93 21.60 15.35
N GLY A 489 10.24 21.69 16.49
CA GLY A 489 10.57 20.92 17.69
C GLY A 489 10.03 19.50 17.56
N GLY A 490 10.93 18.56 17.26
CA GLY A 490 10.91 17.18 17.76
C GLY A 490 9.64 16.34 17.55
N ALA A 491 9.59 15.60 16.45
CA ALA A 491 8.92 14.30 16.40
C ALA A 491 9.96 13.23 16.06
N GLY A 492 10.77 12.87 17.06
CA GLY A 492 11.56 11.66 17.03
C GLY A 492 10.61 10.47 17.14
N TRP A 493 10.57 9.63 16.11
CA TRP A 493 9.96 8.30 16.18
C TRP A 493 10.91 7.41 16.97
N GLY A 494 10.56 7.19 18.24
CA GLY A 494 11.06 6.08 19.06
C GLY A 494 10.07 4.93 19.05
#